data_AF-A0A8J6DYD6-F1
#
_entry.id   AF-A0A8J6DYD6-F1
#
_cell.length_a   1.000
_cell.length_b   1.000
_cell.length_c   1.000
_cell.angle_alpha   90.00
_cell.angle_beta   90.00
_cell.angle_gamma   90.00
#
_symmetry.space_group_name_H-M   'P 1'
#
loop_
_entity.id
_entity.type
_entity.pdbx_description
1 polymer ?
#
loop_
_entity_poly.entity_id
_entity_poly.type
_entity_poly.pdbx_seq_one_letter_code
_entity_poly.pdbx_strand_id
1 'polypeptide(L)' 'IAQEAGHLARSNGRATITSREIQTAVRLLLPGDIGKHAVSEGTKAVIRYTRCE' A
#
# COMPACT_ATOMS: atom_id res chain seq x y z
N ILE A 1 -2.86 -1.39 -8.96
CA ILE A 1 -2.73 -1.30 -7.48
C ILE A 1 -4.04 -1.66 -6.78
N ALA A 2 -5.16 -0.96 -6.99
CA ALA A 2 -6.42 -1.24 -6.29
C ALA A 2 -6.94 -2.68 -6.46
N GLN A 3 -6.88 -3.23 -7.69
CA GLN A 3 -7.26 -4.62 -7.95
C GLN A 3 -6.40 -5.62 -7.15
N GLU A 4 -5.09 -5.43 -7.17
CA GLU A 4 -4.14 -6.30 -6.47
C GLU A 4 -4.29 -6.18 -4.94
N ALA A 5 -4.46 -4.97 -4.42
CA ALA A 5 -4.72 -4.74 -3.00
C ALA A 5 -6.06 -5.35 -2.55
N GLY A 6 -7.08 -5.29 -3.39
CA GLY A 6 -8.37 -5.97 -3.15
C GLY A 6 -8.24 -7.49 -3.20
N HIS A 7 -7.41 -8.03 -4.09
CA HIS A 7 -7.10 -9.46 -4.12
C HIS A 7 -6.35 -9.90 -2.85
N LEU A 8 -5.36 -9.13 -2.40
CA LEU A 8 -4.63 -9.37 -1.15
C LEU A 8 -5.54 -9.29 0.08
N ALA A 9 -6.46 -8.31 0.13
CA ALA A 9 -7.42 -8.20 1.22
C ALA A 9 -8.33 -9.45 1.28
N ARG A 10 -8.88 -9.87 0.12
CA ARG A 10 -9.69 -11.10 0.02
C ARG A 10 -8.90 -12.35 0.38
N SER A 11 -7.66 -12.46 -0.07
CA SER A 11 -6.76 -13.58 0.26
C SER A 11 -6.47 -13.65 1.76
N ASN A 12 -6.45 -12.51 2.45
CA ASN A 12 -6.28 -12.43 3.90
C ASN A 12 -7.62 -12.54 4.67
N GLY A 13 -8.73 -12.83 4.00
CA GLY A 13 -10.06 -12.92 4.62
C GLY A 13 -10.60 -11.58 5.13
N ARG A 14 -10.10 -10.45 4.62
CA ARG A 14 -10.49 -9.10 5.04
C ARG A 14 -11.37 -8.43 3.99
N ALA A 15 -12.45 -7.80 4.45
CA ALA A 15 -13.29 -6.94 3.61
C ALA A 15 -12.72 -5.52 3.45
N THR A 16 -11.84 -5.11 4.37
CA THR A 16 -11.22 -3.78 4.38
C THR A 16 -9.81 -3.83 3.77
N ILE A 17 -9.56 -2.96 2.81
CA ILE A 17 -8.21 -2.75 2.25
C ILE A 17 -7.48 -1.75 3.16
N THR A 18 -6.34 -2.14 3.72
CA THR A 18 -5.52 -1.26 4.56
C THR A 18 -4.30 -0.75 3.79
N SER A 19 -3.58 0.21 4.38
CA SER A 19 -2.30 0.70 3.83
C SER A 19 -1.28 -0.43 3.61
N ARG A 20 -1.40 -1.54 4.34
CA ARG A 20 -0.55 -2.73 4.16
C ARG A 20 -0.80 -3.42 2.83
N GLU A 21 -2.05 -3.68 2.46
CA GLU A 21 -2.37 -4.31 1.18
C GLU A 21 -1.98 -3.40 0.00
N ILE A 22 -2.13 -2.07 0.16
CA ILE A 22 -1.67 -1.08 -0.82
C ILE A 22 -0.14 -1.13 -0.95
N GLN A 23 0.60 -1.15 0.15
CA GLN A 23 2.06 -1.21 0.14
C GLN A 23 2.58 -2.50 -0.52
N THR A 24 1.95 -3.65 -0.23
CA THR A 24 2.30 -4.92 -0.86
C THR A 24 1.99 -4.91 -2.36
N ALA A 25 0.82 -4.40 -2.76
CA ALA A 25 0.47 -4.26 -4.17
C ALA A 25 1.46 -3.35 -4.93
N VAL A 26 1.95 -2.27 -4.30
CA VAL A 26 2.99 -1.41 -4.88
C VAL A 26 4.30 -2.18 -5.10
N ARG A 27 4.74 -2.99 -4.13
CA ARG A 27 5.97 -3.80 -4.26
C ARG A 27 5.87 -4.89 -5.33
N LEU A 28 4.67 -5.45 -5.53
CA LEU A 28 4.42 -6.46 -6.56
C LEU A 28 4.40 -5.85 -7.97
N LEU A 29 3.85 -4.64 -8.12
CA LEU A 29 3.61 -4.02 -9.43
C LEU A 29 4.73 -3.11 -9.89
N LEU A 30 5.51 -2.51 -8.98
CA LEU A 30 6.56 -1.55 -9.33
C LEU A 30 7.96 -2.12 -9.00
N PRO A 31 8.75 -2.49 -10.02
CA PRO A 31 10.11 -2.99 -9.82
C PRO A 31 11.12 -1.86 -9.54
N GLY A 32 12.29 -2.26 -9.01
CA GLY A 32 13.47 -1.41 -8.90
C GLY A 32 13.28 -0.22 -7.96
N ASP A 33 13.94 0.89 -8.29
CA ASP A 33 13.96 2.08 -7.42
C ASP A 33 12.63 2.81 -7.40
N ILE A 34 11.81 2.70 -8.45
CA ILE A 34 10.47 3.32 -8.50
C ILE A 34 9.58 2.75 -7.38
N GLY A 35 9.62 1.43 -7.15
CA GLY A 35 8.87 0.80 -6.06
C GLY A 35 9.32 1.28 -4.67
N LYS A 36 10.64 1.45 -4.47
CA LYS A 36 11.19 1.96 -3.21
C LYS A 36 10.74 3.40 -2.92
N HIS A 37 10.80 4.28 -3.92
CA HIS A 37 10.36 5.66 -3.79
C HIS A 37 8.84 5.74 -3.55
N ALA A 38 8.04 4.99 -4.31
CA ALA A 38 6.59 4.95 -4.12
C ALA A 38 6.18 4.50 -2.72
N VAL A 39 6.87 3.48 -2.17
CA VAL A 39 6.65 3.04 -0.77
C VAL A 39 7.07 4.11 0.24
N SER A 40 8.19 4.80 0.02
CA SER A 40 8.66 5.87 0.91
C SER A 40 7.67 7.02 0.97
N GLU A 41 7.24 7.53 -0.20
CA GLU A 41 6.27 8.63 -0.30
C GLU A 41 4.90 8.23 0.26
N GLY A 42 4.43 7.01 -0.01
CA GLY A 42 3.19 6.50 0.58
C GLY A 42 3.25 6.44 2.11
N THR A 43 4.39 6.02 2.68
CA THR A 43 4.58 5.96 4.14
C THR A 43 4.59 7.36 4.74
N LYS A 44 5.29 8.32 4.11
CA LYS A 44 5.29 9.73 4.55
C LYS A 44 3.87 10.32 4.54
N ALA A 45 3.09 10.05 3.50
CA ALA A 45 1.72 10.51 3.39
C ALA A 45 0.84 9.94 4.51
N VAL A 46 0.93 8.64 4.79
CA VAL A 46 0.19 8.00 5.90
C VAL A 46 0.59 8.61 7.25
N ILE A 47 1.89 8.80 7.50
CA ILE A 47 2.36 9.43 8.74
C ILE A 47 1.81 10.85 8.89
N ARG A 48 1.84 11.64 7.81
CA ARG A 48 1.29 13.00 7.82
C ARG A 48 -0.20 12.98 8.14
N TYR A 49 -0.95 12.06 7.53
CA TYR A 49 -2.37 11.90 7.80
C TYR A 49 -2.63 11.53 9.26
N THR A 50 -1.95 10.52 9.79
CA THR A 50 -2.14 10.04 11.18
C THR A 50 -1.64 11.04 12.23
N ARG A 51 -0.66 11.90 11.92
CA ARG A 51 -0.14 12.93 12.83
C ARG A 51 -0.88 14.28 12.75
N CYS A 52 -1.78 14.43 11.79
CA CYS A 52 -2.56 15.65 11.62
C CYS A 52 -3.96 15.54 12.24
N GLU A 53 -4.19 14.50 13.05
CA GLU A 53 -5.19 14.53 14.13
C GLU A 53 -4.53 14.93 15.45
#